data_AF-W4JNY4-F1
#
_entry.id   AF-W4JNY4-F1
#
_cell.length_a   1.000
_cell.length_b   1.000
_cell.length_c   1.000
_cell.angle_alpha   90.00
_cell.angle_beta   90.00
_cell.angle_gamma   90.00
#
_symmetry.space_group_name_H-M   'P 1'
#
loop_
_entity.id
_entity.type
_entity.pdbx_description
1 polymer ?
#
loop_
_entity_poly.entity_id
_entity_poly.type
_entity_poly.pdbx_seq_one_letter_code
_entity_poly.pdbx_strand_id
1 'polypeptide(L)'
;MSDTRPHSTVDTCFAHHPPSDLQAPGDRSAPGSINFFQQFSSAITAGSHASSTSNCTTLTAAIKTFTDAFVAELAKNTSPSGRRSGSPDNMVDLPRSFASAFAASDARGGVIAIHWGATDLVVPSSSSTSSGASSGTVAVTFDVHATTVWGENIYITGSVGALKNWSPKNALLLSAAKYPTWSITINLPANTPIQYKYIRKYKGATTWEKDPNKRITTPSGDTCIVKDSWRGRR
;
A
#
# COMPACT_ATOMS: atom_id res chain seq x y z
N MET A 1 9.59 9.01 34.27
CA MET A 1 8.53 8.05 34.60
C MET A 1 8.79 6.78 33.83
N SER A 2 9.29 5.74 34.51
CA SER A 2 9.45 4.42 33.93
C SER A 2 8.10 3.71 34.06
N ASP A 3 7.40 3.53 32.93
CA ASP A 3 6.17 2.76 32.88
C ASP A 3 6.53 1.27 32.77
N THR A 4 6.71 0.62 33.92
CA THR A 4 6.76 -0.83 34.02
C THR A 4 5.33 -1.37 33.97
N ARG A 5 4.80 -1.61 32.76
CA ARG A 5 3.63 -2.47 32.61
C ARG A 5 4.02 -3.92 32.91
N PRO A 6 3.24 -4.66 33.72
CA PRO A 6 3.53 -6.05 34.05
C PRO A 6 3.48 -6.92 32.79
N HIS A 7 4.51 -7.74 32.63
CA HIS A 7 4.59 -8.81 31.66
C HIS A 7 3.41 -9.76 31.91
N SER A 8 2.39 -9.75 31.05
CA SER A 8 1.37 -10.80 31.06
C SER A 8 2.07 -12.10 30.71
N THR A 9 2.26 -12.98 31.69
CA THR A 9 2.70 -14.35 31.46
C THR A 9 1.70 -14.99 30.50
N VAL A 10 2.14 -15.30 29.29
CA VAL A 10 1.34 -16.12 28.37
C VAL A 10 1.49 -17.55 28.90
N ASP A 11 0.63 -17.93 29.85
CA ASP A 11 0.63 -19.25 30.50
C ASP A 11 0.17 -20.39 29.55
N THR A 12 -0.03 -20.08 28.27
CA THR A 12 -0.54 -21.00 27.26
C THR A 12 0.52 -21.22 26.18
N CYS A 13 0.93 -22.46 25.95
CA CYS A 13 1.84 -22.81 24.86
C CYS A 13 1.15 -22.85 23.50
N PHE A 14 -0.06 -23.41 23.45
CA PHE A 14 -0.83 -23.57 22.22
C PHE A 14 -2.33 -23.47 22.52
N ALA A 15 -3.06 -22.81 21.62
CA ALA A 15 -4.51 -22.81 21.59
C ALA A 15 -4.98 -23.25 20.21
N HIS A 16 -5.81 -24.30 20.16
CA HIS A 16 -6.53 -24.69 18.95
C HIS A 16 -8.01 -24.48 19.18
N HIS A 17 -8.60 -23.57 18.41
CA HIS A 17 -10.01 -23.28 18.50
C HIS A 17 -10.81 -24.45 17.88
N PRO A 18 -11.86 -24.97 18.56
CA PRO A 18 -12.85 -25.80 17.88
C PRO A 18 -13.48 -24.97 16.73
N PRO A 19 -14.03 -25.61 15.69
CA PRO A 19 -14.88 -24.90 14.73
C PRO A 19 -16.04 -24.29 15.52
N SER A 20 -16.05 -22.96 15.65
CA SER A 20 -17.16 -22.27 16.31
C SER A 20 -18.41 -22.45 15.46
N ASP A 21 -19.44 -23.02 16.08
CA ASP A 21 -20.83 -23.05 15.60
C ASP A 21 -21.32 -21.64 15.23
N LEU A 22 -21.13 -21.26 13.97
CA LEU A 22 -22.04 -20.38 13.22
C LEU A 22 -22.09 -20.91 11.79
N GLN A 23 -23.04 -21.81 11.59
CA GLN A 23 -23.28 -22.57 10.37
C GLN A 23 -23.85 -21.66 9.28
N ALA A 24 -23.09 -21.48 8.19
CA ALA A 24 -23.59 -21.07 6.89
C ALA A 24 -23.41 -22.24 5.90
N PRO A 25 -24.38 -22.51 4.99
CA PRO A 25 -24.38 -23.73 4.19
C PRO A 25 -23.38 -23.62 3.03
N GLY A 26 -22.22 -24.28 3.18
CA GLY A 26 -21.17 -24.34 2.17
C GLY A 26 -19.88 -24.92 2.75
N ASP A 27 -20.03 -25.95 3.60
CA ASP A 27 -19.04 -26.40 4.55
C ASP A 27 -18.09 -27.45 3.96
N ARG A 28 -16.82 -27.08 3.80
CA ARG A 28 -15.67 -27.96 4.02
C ARG A 28 -14.64 -27.23 4.87
N SER A 29 -14.97 -27.05 6.14
CA SER A 29 -14.06 -26.60 7.19
C SER A 29 -12.90 -27.59 7.33
N ALA A 30 -11.69 -27.20 6.92
CA ALA A 30 -10.48 -27.92 7.28
C ALA A 30 -10.26 -27.81 8.79
N PRO A 31 -9.87 -28.88 9.51
CA PRO A 31 -9.60 -28.80 10.95
C PRO A 31 -8.44 -27.83 11.21
N GLY A 32 -8.70 -26.71 11.89
CA GLY A 32 -7.69 -25.69 12.19
C GLY A 32 -6.52 -26.29 12.97
N SER A 33 -5.38 -26.47 12.32
CA SER A 33 -4.09 -26.93 12.88
C SER A 33 -4.01 -28.29 13.60
N ILE A 34 -5.12 -28.93 14.03
CA ILE A 34 -5.07 -30.21 14.78
C ILE A 34 -4.38 -31.34 14.01
N ASN A 35 -4.58 -31.43 12.69
CA ASN A 35 -3.92 -32.40 11.83
C ASN A 35 -2.39 -32.21 11.77
N PHE A 36 -1.89 -31.00 12.00
CA PHE A 36 -0.46 -30.75 12.10
C PHE A 36 0.09 -31.31 13.41
N PHE A 37 -0.55 -31.02 14.55
CA PHE A 37 -0.07 -31.48 15.86
C PHE A 37 -0.21 -32.99 16.05
N GLN A 38 -1.22 -33.61 15.45
CA GLN A 38 -1.40 -35.06 15.48
C GLN A 38 -0.28 -35.84 14.79
N GLN A 39 0.55 -35.21 13.95
CA GLN A 39 1.77 -35.82 13.41
C GLN A 39 2.84 -36.05 14.49
N PHE A 40 2.79 -35.29 15.59
CA PHE A 40 3.76 -35.35 16.69
C PHE A 40 3.19 -36.00 17.95
N SER A 41 1.87 -35.92 18.14
CA SER A 41 1.17 -36.59 19.23
C SER A 41 -0.25 -36.95 18.82
N SER A 42 -0.49 -38.24 18.57
CA SER A 42 -1.79 -38.76 18.12
C SER A 42 -2.90 -38.60 19.18
N ALA A 43 -2.54 -38.45 20.45
CA ALA A 43 -3.48 -38.29 21.56
C ALA A 43 -3.92 -36.82 21.78
N ILE A 44 -3.38 -35.86 21.03
CA ILE A 44 -3.74 -34.46 21.21
C ILE A 44 -5.12 -34.14 20.66
N THR A 45 -5.86 -33.40 21.48
CA THR A 45 -7.21 -32.92 21.21
C THR A 45 -7.21 -31.40 21.15
N ALA A 46 -8.16 -30.83 20.41
CA ALA A 46 -8.38 -29.39 20.34
C ALA A 46 -8.63 -28.80 21.74
N GLY A 47 -8.03 -27.64 22.02
CA GLY A 47 -8.09 -27.00 23.33
C GLY A 47 -6.91 -26.08 23.58
N SER A 48 -6.91 -25.45 24.76
CA SER A 48 -5.81 -24.64 25.27
C SER A 48 -4.92 -25.51 26.17
N HIS A 49 -3.61 -25.52 25.92
CA HIS A 49 -2.65 -26.29 26.69
C HIS A 49 -1.68 -25.36 27.42
N ALA A 50 -1.68 -25.42 28.76
CA ALA A 50 -0.82 -24.56 29.57
C ALA A 50 0.66 -24.93 29.45
N SER A 51 1.53 -23.93 29.62
CA SER A 51 2.97 -24.09 29.41
C SER A 51 3.66 -25.05 30.38
N SER A 52 3.06 -25.27 31.54
CA SER A 52 3.50 -26.22 32.56
C SER A 52 3.12 -27.68 32.28
N THR A 53 2.33 -27.96 31.23
CA THR A 53 1.85 -29.32 30.93
C THR A 53 2.91 -30.15 30.21
N SER A 54 2.91 -31.47 30.47
CA SER A 54 3.73 -32.44 29.72
C SER A 54 3.42 -32.44 28.23
N ASN A 55 2.16 -32.16 27.85
CA ASN A 55 1.77 -32.03 26.45
C ASN A 55 2.54 -30.90 25.74
N CYS A 56 2.72 -29.73 26.38
CA CYS A 56 3.50 -28.64 25.77
C CYS A 56 4.96 -29.04 25.58
N THR A 57 5.60 -29.60 26.60
CA THR A 57 7.04 -29.95 26.52
C THR A 57 7.28 -31.06 25.49
N THR A 58 6.42 -32.08 25.44
CA THR A 58 6.50 -33.15 24.42
C THR A 58 6.32 -32.60 23.01
N LEU A 59 5.30 -31.76 22.76
CA LEU A 59 5.06 -31.19 21.45
C LEU A 59 6.21 -30.27 21.00
N THR A 60 6.64 -29.34 21.84
CA THR A 60 7.68 -28.37 21.46
C THR A 60 9.01 -29.08 21.20
N ALA A 61 9.32 -30.15 21.95
CA ALA A 61 10.51 -30.98 21.68
C ALA A 61 10.41 -31.75 20.34
N ALA A 62 9.26 -32.35 20.05
CA ALA A 62 9.02 -33.07 18.80
C ALA A 62 9.07 -32.13 17.58
N ILE A 63 8.44 -30.97 17.67
CA ILE A 63 8.46 -29.94 16.63
C ILE A 63 9.88 -29.41 16.43
N LYS A 64 10.64 -29.17 17.52
CA LYS A 64 12.04 -28.76 17.43
C LYS A 64 12.87 -29.80 16.66
N THR A 65 12.67 -31.08 16.96
CA THR A 65 13.35 -32.20 16.28
C THR A 65 13.00 -32.24 14.80
N PHE A 66 11.72 -32.05 14.46
CA PHE A 66 11.25 -31.94 13.09
C PHE A 66 11.91 -30.76 12.35
N THR A 67 11.98 -29.57 12.97
CA THR A 67 12.64 -28.42 12.36
C THR A 67 14.15 -28.60 12.19
N ASP A 68 14.80 -29.28 13.14
CA ASP A 68 16.24 -29.59 13.06
C ASP A 68 16.54 -30.56 11.90
N ALA A 69 15.62 -31.47 11.59
CA ALA A 69 15.75 -32.38 10.45
C ALA A 69 15.76 -31.65 9.09
N PHE A 70 15.02 -30.54 8.93
CA PHE A 70 15.10 -29.72 7.71
C PHE A 70 16.49 -29.11 7.51
N VAL A 71 17.08 -28.58 8.59
CA VAL A 71 18.42 -27.99 8.53
C VAL A 71 19.46 -29.07 8.23
N ALA A 72 19.32 -30.25 8.83
CA ALA A 72 20.19 -31.40 8.54
C ALA A 72 20.10 -31.84 7.07
N GLU A 73 18.89 -31.85 6.49
CA GLU A 73 18.71 -32.19 5.07
C GLU A 73 19.32 -31.15 4.14
N LEU A 74 19.20 -29.86 4.48
CA LEU A 74 19.85 -28.77 3.73
C LEU A 74 21.37 -28.83 3.82
N ALA A 75 21.92 -29.22 4.98
CA ALA A 75 23.36 -29.33 5.18
C ALA A 75 24.01 -30.35 4.24
N LYS A 76 23.32 -31.44 3.88
CA LYS A 76 23.81 -32.44 2.91
C LYS A 76 24.12 -31.84 1.53
N ASN A 77 23.44 -30.76 1.16
CA ASN A 77 23.56 -30.10 -0.13
C ASN A 77 24.40 -28.80 -0.07
N THR A 78 24.99 -28.51 1.08
CA THR A 78 25.81 -27.32 1.31
C THR A 78 27.28 -27.75 1.37
N SER A 79 28.11 -27.16 0.53
CA SER A 79 29.55 -27.39 0.51
C SER A 79 30.21 -26.89 1.82
N PRO A 80 31.41 -27.36 2.15
CA PRO A 80 32.19 -26.82 3.28
C PRO A 80 32.47 -25.31 3.20
N SER A 81 32.39 -24.73 2.00
CA SER A 81 32.50 -23.28 1.77
C SER A 81 31.18 -22.52 2.01
N GLY A 82 30.11 -23.18 2.45
CA GLY A 82 28.80 -22.57 2.70
C GLY A 82 27.98 -22.30 1.43
N ARG A 83 28.39 -22.86 0.28
CA ARG A 83 27.73 -22.67 -1.02
C ARG A 83 26.93 -23.91 -1.38
N ARG A 84 25.83 -23.78 -2.12
CA ARG A 84 25.12 -24.97 -2.64
C ARG A 84 26.05 -25.74 -3.57
N SER A 85 26.20 -27.04 -3.34
CA SER A 85 26.94 -27.92 -4.25
C SER A 85 25.96 -28.53 -5.24
N GLY A 86 25.74 -27.89 -6.41
CA GLY A 86 24.94 -28.48 -7.48
C GLY A 86 24.60 -27.59 -8.69
N SER A 87 24.94 -28.10 -9.88
CA SER A 87 24.62 -27.80 -11.30
C SER A 87 24.41 -26.36 -11.81
N PRO A 88 24.73 -26.09 -13.10
CA PRO A 88 24.93 -24.74 -13.67
C PRO A 88 23.70 -23.84 -13.81
N ASP A 89 22.49 -24.33 -13.50
CA ASP A 89 21.23 -23.64 -13.82
C ASP A 89 20.70 -22.74 -12.70
N ASN A 90 21.45 -22.59 -11.60
CA ASN A 90 21.05 -21.73 -10.49
C ASN A 90 22.11 -20.66 -10.19
N MET A 91 21.63 -19.50 -9.73
CA MET A 91 22.50 -18.38 -9.34
C MET A 91 23.23 -18.76 -8.05
N VAL A 92 24.55 -18.94 -8.17
CA VAL A 92 25.44 -19.14 -7.02
C VAL A 92 25.38 -17.86 -6.15
N ASP A 93 25.29 -18.03 -4.83
CA ASP A 93 25.30 -16.96 -3.82
C ASP A 93 24.13 -15.96 -3.85
N LEU A 94 22.89 -16.45 -3.96
CA LEU A 94 21.69 -15.63 -3.74
C LEU A 94 21.68 -15.00 -2.33
N PRO A 95 21.69 -13.65 -2.21
CA PRO A 95 21.69 -12.98 -0.89
C PRO A 95 20.51 -13.37 0.00
N ARG A 96 19.35 -13.66 -0.60
CA ARG A 96 18.16 -14.15 0.11
C ARG A 96 18.39 -15.52 0.77
N SER A 97 19.21 -16.38 0.18
CA SER A 97 19.54 -17.69 0.76
C SER A 97 20.38 -17.54 2.01
N PHE A 98 21.41 -16.69 1.98
CA PHE A 98 22.21 -16.37 3.18
C PHE A 98 21.36 -15.71 4.26
N ALA A 99 20.54 -14.71 3.89
CA ALA A 99 19.65 -14.05 4.83
C ALA A 99 18.67 -15.03 5.50
N SER A 100 18.12 -15.98 4.73
CA SER A 100 17.23 -17.01 5.29
C SER A 100 17.94 -17.97 6.25
N ALA A 101 19.21 -18.32 5.98
CA ALA A 101 20.01 -19.18 6.85
C ALA A 101 20.38 -18.48 8.17
N PHE A 102 20.72 -17.19 8.12
CA PHE A 102 20.92 -16.38 9.33
C PHE A 102 19.64 -16.28 10.15
N ALA A 103 18.51 -15.91 9.53
CA ALA A 103 17.23 -15.81 10.21
C ALA A 103 16.81 -17.14 10.88
N ALA A 104 17.06 -18.28 10.24
CA ALA A 104 16.79 -19.59 10.83
C ALA A 104 17.72 -19.90 12.02
N SER A 105 19.01 -19.51 11.93
CA SER A 105 19.98 -19.70 13.01
C SER A 105 19.65 -18.83 14.22
N ASP A 106 19.29 -17.56 13.99
CA ASP A 106 18.85 -16.62 15.02
C ASP A 106 17.57 -17.11 15.70
N ALA A 107 16.56 -17.54 14.94
CA ALA A 107 15.33 -18.11 15.49
C ALA A 107 15.60 -19.36 16.33
N ARG A 108 16.51 -20.24 15.89
CA ARG A 108 16.94 -21.42 16.66
C ARG A 108 17.70 -21.06 17.94
N GLY A 109 18.43 -19.95 17.92
CA GLY A 109 19.11 -19.37 19.09
C GLY A 109 18.19 -18.62 20.05
N GLY A 110 16.90 -18.49 19.74
CA GLY A 110 15.93 -17.74 20.55
C GLY A 110 16.01 -16.23 20.36
N VAL A 111 16.67 -15.75 19.29
CA VAL A 111 16.69 -14.32 18.96
C VAL A 111 15.33 -13.95 18.38
N ILE A 112 14.60 -13.10 19.10
CA ILE A 112 13.33 -12.54 18.66
C ILE A 112 13.56 -11.13 18.12
N ALA A 113 13.00 -10.85 16.93
CA ALA A 113 13.01 -9.50 16.37
C ALA A 113 12.13 -8.55 17.21
N ILE A 114 12.37 -7.24 17.07
CA ILE A 114 11.50 -6.21 17.64
C ILE A 114 10.06 -6.48 17.19
N HIS A 115 9.12 -6.50 18.13
CA HIS A 115 7.72 -6.74 17.82
C HIS A 115 7.20 -5.66 16.87
N TRP A 116 6.50 -6.06 15.82
CA TRP A 116 5.96 -5.11 14.83
C TRP A 116 4.60 -4.50 15.24
N GLY A 117 4.11 -4.80 16.45
CA GLY A 117 2.81 -4.32 16.95
C GLY A 117 1.63 -5.26 16.67
N ALA A 118 1.91 -6.54 16.41
CA ALA A 118 0.90 -7.57 16.08
C ALA A 118 -0.31 -7.61 17.03
N THR A 119 -0.05 -7.44 18.33
CA THR A 119 -1.03 -7.63 19.42
C THR A 119 -2.16 -6.60 19.40
N ASP A 120 -1.92 -5.42 18.84
CA ASP A 120 -2.89 -4.32 18.82
C ASP A 120 -3.73 -4.30 17.52
N LEU A 121 -3.57 -5.30 16.64
CA LEU A 121 -4.35 -5.37 15.40
C LEU A 121 -5.76 -5.90 15.67
N VAL A 122 -6.74 -5.12 15.21
CA VAL A 122 -8.14 -5.48 15.22
C VAL A 122 -8.60 -5.72 13.78
N VAL A 123 -9.17 -6.89 13.52
CA VAL A 123 -9.83 -7.17 12.25
C VAL A 123 -11.18 -6.44 12.25
N PRO A 124 -11.45 -5.54 11.28
CA PRO A 124 -12.74 -4.88 11.21
C PRO A 124 -13.85 -5.89 10.87
N SER A 125 -15.05 -5.69 11.43
CA SER A 125 -16.22 -6.55 11.21
C SER A 125 -16.75 -6.52 9.77
N SER A 126 -16.29 -5.57 8.97
CA SER A 126 -16.53 -5.47 7.54
C SER A 126 -15.25 -5.04 6.82
N SER A 127 -14.92 -5.72 5.73
CA SER A 127 -13.82 -5.32 4.87
C SER A 127 -14.26 -4.17 3.96
N SER A 128 -14.09 -2.94 4.41
CA SER A 128 -14.11 -1.79 3.51
C SER A 128 -12.70 -1.55 2.99
N THR A 129 -12.49 -1.67 1.68
CA THR A 129 -11.31 -1.11 1.03
C THR A 129 -11.39 0.40 1.18
N SER A 130 -10.75 0.94 2.21
CA SER A 130 -10.35 2.34 2.20
C SER A 130 -9.23 2.47 1.18
N SER A 131 -9.59 2.46 -0.09
CA SER A 131 -8.76 3.08 -1.12
C SER A 131 -8.53 4.48 -0.61
N GLY A 132 -7.32 4.78 -0.12
CA GLY A 132 -6.97 6.15 0.26
C GLY A 132 -7.50 7.07 -0.81
N ALA A 133 -8.28 8.09 -0.41
CA ALA A 133 -8.91 9.05 -1.31
C ALA A 133 -7.94 9.36 -2.46
N SER A 134 -8.31 8.93 -3.66
CA SER A 134 -7.54 8.95 -4.92
C SER A 134 -6.15 9.61 -4.83
N SER A 135 -5.12 8.87 -4.39
CA SER A 135 -3.72 9.32 -4.45
C SER A 135 -3.13 9.33 -5.87
N GLY A 136 -3.99 9.37 -6.90
CA GLY A 136 -3.59 9.51 -8.29
C GLY A 136 -3.82 10.93 -8.78
N THR A 137 -2.89 11.44 -9.59
CA THR A 137 -3.14 12.64 -10.41
C THR A 137 -3.50 12.22 -11.83
N VAL A 138 -4.47 12.90 -12.45
CA VAL A 138 -4.78 12.80 -13.88
C VAL A 138 -4.16 13.97 -14.64
N ALA A 139 -3.58 13.70 -15.81
CA ALA A 139 -3.09 14.76 -16.68
C ALA A 139 -4.27 15.41 -17.43
N VAL A 140 -4.61 16.64 -17.08
CA VAL A 140 -5.72 17.38 -17.69
C VAL A 140 -5.18 18.44 -18.64
N THR A 141 -5.52 18.33 -19.92
CA THR A 141 -5.21 19.33 -20.95
C THR A 141 -6.36 20.30 -21.09
N PHE A 142 -6.10 21.57 -20.82
CA PHE A 142 -7.03 22.67 -21.00
C PHE A 142 -6.75 23.36 -22.33
N ASP A 143 -7.68 23.21 -23.28
CA ASP A 143 -7.67 23.90 -24.56
C ASP A 143 -8.73 25.00 -24.54
N VAL A 144 -8.32 26.27 -24.54
CA VAL A 144 -9.24 27.40 -24.60
C VAL A 144 -9.09 28.16 -25.91
N HIS A 145 -10.19 28.32 -26.64
CA HIS A 145 -10.25 29.17 -27.80
C HIS A 145 -10.36 30.64 -27.38
N ALA A 146 -9.32 31.44 -27.65
CA ALA A 146 -9.24 32.84 -27.27
C ALA A 146 -8.42 33.64 -28.29
N THR A 147 -9.08 34.58 -28.97
CA THR A 147 -8.40 35.53 -29.87
C THR A 147 -7.77 36.66 -29.06
N THR A 148 -6.51 36.97 -29.34
CA THR A 148 -5.70 37.95 -28.61
C THR A 148 -5.01 38.93 -29.56
N VAL A 149 -4.68 40.13 -29.08
CA VAL A 149 -3.78 41.06 -29.79
C VAL A 149 -2.33 40.89 -29.33
N TRP A 150 -1.39 41.45 -30.08
CA TRP A 150 0.03 41.31 -29.80
C TRP A 150 0.39 41.83 -28.39
N GLY A 151 1.08 41.00 -27.61
CA GLY A 151 1.44 41.27 -26.21
C GLY A 151 0.44 40.78 -25.16
N GLU A 152 -0.74 40.28 -25.56
CA GLU A 152 -1.65 39.59 -24.64
C GLU A 152 -1.26 38.13 -24.44
N ASN A 153 -1.50 37.61 -23.23
CA ASN A 153 -1.26 36.22 -22.89
C ASN A 153 -2.45 35.65 -22.08
N ILE A 154 -2.75 34.37 -22.28
CA ILE A 154 -3.80 33.65 -21.54
C ILE A 154 -3.18 32.79 -20.45
N TYR A 155 -3.75 32.86 -19.25
CA TYR A 155 -3.36 32.07 -18.09
C TYR A 155 -4.56 31.36 -17.46
N ILE A 156 -4.31 30.36 -16.62
CA ILE A 156 -5.32 29.62 -15.85
C ILE A 156 -4.97 29.58 -14.36
N THR A 157 -5.99 29.70 -13.50
CA THR A 157 -5.91 29.45 -12.05
C THR A 157 -7.23 28.88 -11.53
N GLY A 158 -7.25 28.31 -10.32
CA GLY A 158 -8.40 27.60 -9.79
C GLY A 158 -8.25 27.16 -8.34
N SER A 159 -9.19 26.33 -7.89
CA SER A 159 -9.44 26.01 -6.47
C SER A 159 -8.42 25.08 -5.82
N VAL A 160 -7.52 24.46 -6.58
CA VAL A 160 -6.54 23.49 -6.06
C VAL A 160 -5.11 24.02 -6.18
N GLY A 161 -4.20 23.47 -5.36
CA GLY A 161 -2.80 23.93 -5.32
C GLY A 161 -2.08 23.82 -6.67
N ALA A 162 -2.37 22.78 -7.46
CA ALA A 162 -1.87 22.64 -8.83
C ALA A 162 -2.32 23.79 -9.75
N LEU A 163 -3.51 24.34 -9.52
CA LEU A 163 -4.06 25.53 -10.19
C LEU A 163 -3.83 26.83 -9.39
N LYS A 164 -2.93 26.79 -8.40
CA LYS A 164 -2.42 27.97 -7.69
C LYS A 164 -3.45 28.71 -6.84
N ASN A 165 -4.49 28.02 -6.35
CA ASN A 165 -5.43 28.53 -5.35
C ASN A 165 -5.97 29.94 -5.66
N TRP A 166 -6.49 30.14 -6.87
CA TRP A 166 -7.04 31.41 -7.36
C TRP A 166 -6.06 32.59 -7.40
N SER A 167 -4.74 32.35 -7.39
CA SER A 167 -3.73 33.42 -7.45
C SER A 167 -3.50 33.93 -8.88
N PRO A 168 -3.93 35.16 -9.24
CA PRO A 168 -3.62 35.72 -10.55
C PRO A 168 -2.12 36.01 -10.72
N LYS A 169 -1.38 36.26 -9.63
CA LYS A 169 0.08 36.45 -9.68
C LYS A 169 0.79 35.19 -10.16
N ASN A 170 0.43 34.04 -9.60
CA ASN A 170 1.09 32.76 -9.86
C ASN A 170 0.37 31.91 -10.93
N ALA A 171 -0.66 32.44 -11.58
CA ALA A 171 -1.43 31.74 -12.61
C ALA A 171 -0.53 31.15 -13.71
N LEU A 172 -0.94 30.01 -14.25
CA LEU A 172 -0.14 29.23 -15.19
C LEU A 172 -0.35 29.73 -16.62
N LEU A 173 0.74 29.98 -17.35
CA LEU A 173 0.71 30.46 -18.74
C LEU A 173 0.33 29.33 -19.70
N LEU A 174 -0.61 29.58 -20.60
CA LEU A 174 -0.96 28.66 -21.68
C LEU A 174 -0.05 28.91 -22.90
N SER A 175 0.21 27.86 -23.67
CA SER A 175 0.94 27.93 -24.94
C SER A 175 0.04 28.34 -26.09
N ALA A 176 0.50 29.28 -26.93
CA ALA A 176 -0.17 29.71 -28.17
C ALA A 176 0.25 28.90 -29.41
N ALA A 177 0.94 27.76 -29.26
CA ALA A 177 1.45 26.97 -30.38
C ALA A 177 0.37 26.50 -31.37
N LYS A 178 -0.91 26.49 -30.96
CA LYS A 178 -2.08 26.10 -31.77
C LYS A 178 -3.08 27.26 -31.93
N TYR A 179 -2.59 28.50 -31.92
CA TYR A 179 -3.43 29.72 -32.00
C TYR A 179 -4.48 29.63 -33.14
N PRO A 180 -5.76 29.98 -32.89
CA PRO A 180 -6.34 30.68 -31.73
C PRO A 180 -6.64 29.83 -30.49
N THR A 181 -6.24 28.55 -30.48
CA THR A 181 -6.34 27.69 -29.30
C THR A 181 -5.10 27.83 -28.42
N TRP A 182 -5.33 28.18 -27.16
CA TRP A 182 -4.31 28.22 -26.11
C TRP A 182 -4.40 26.93 -25.30
N SER A 183 -3.26 26.29 -25.02
CA SER A 183 -3.22 24.95 -24.43
C SER A 183 -2.24 24.82 -23.26
N ILE A 184 -2.60 24.07 -22.23
CA ILE A 184 -1.71 23.62 -21.13
C ILE A 184 -2.17 22.28 -20.57
N THR A 185 -1.22 21.40 -20.24
CA THR A 185 -1.50 20.15 -19.52
C THR A 185 -1.04 20.26 -18.07
N ILE A 186 -1.91 19.89 -17.12
CA ILE A 186 -1.70 20.04 -15.68
C ILE A 186 -2.11 18.75 -14.98
N ASN A 187 -1.26 18.23 -14.10
CA ASN A 187 -1.59 17.09 -13.25
C ASN A 187 -2.50 17.56 -12.10
N LEU A 188 -3.74 17.07 -12.10
CA LEU A 188 -4.77 17.42 -11.11
C LEU A 188 -5.17 16.19 -10.29
N PRO A 189 -5.61 16.36 -9.02
CA PRO A 189 -6.13 15.24 -8.24
C PRO A 189 -7.25 14.50 -8.99
N ALA A 190 -7.20 13.17 -9.07
CA ALA A 190 -8.24 12.36 -9.71
C ALA A 190 -9.54 12.37 -8.90
N ASN A 191 -10.68 12.09 -9.54
CA ASN A 191 -12.02 12.03 -8.91
C ASN A 191 -12.39 13.26 -8.05
N THR A 192 -11.90 14.43 -8.41
CA THR A 192 -12.00 15.64 -7.60
C THR A 192 -12.79 16.72 -8.34
N PRO A 193 -13.82 17.32 -7.72
CA PRO A 193 -14.47 18.50 -8.27
C PRO A 193 -13.56 19.72 -8.14
N ILE A 194 -13.25 20.35 -9.28
CA ILE A 194 -12.32 21.47 -9.38
C ILE A 194 -13.03 22.64 -10.05
N GLN A 195 -12.81 23.84 -9.50
CA GLN A 195 -13.23 25.09 -10.12
C GLN A 195 -12.01 25.83 -10.65
N TYR A 196 -12.17 26.51 -11.79
CA TYR A 196 -11.08 27.25 -12.44
C TYR A 196 -11.62 28.42 -13.26
N LYS A 197 -10.72 29.34 -13.61
CA LYS A 197 -10.96 30.40 -14.59
C LYS A 197 -9.72 30.68 -15.42
N TYR A 198 -9.97 31.15 -16.63
CA TYR A 198 -8.95 31.80 -17.44
C TYR A 198 -8.82 33.28 -17.08
N ILE A 199 -7.60 33.79 -17.14
CA ILE A 199 -7.30 35.22 -17.05
C ILE A 199 -6.46 35.64 -18.25
N ARG A 200 -6.71 36.85 -18.74
CA ARG A 200 -5.93 37.50 -19.78
C ARG A 200 -5.05 38.55 -19.14
N LYS A 201 -3.77 38.59 -19.51
CA LYS A 201 -2.85 39.64 -19.07
C LYS A 201 -2.31 40.45 -20.24
N TYR A 202 -2.29 41.76 -20.07
CA TYR A 202 -1.76 42.72 -21.02
C TYR A 202 -1.12 43.90 -20.29
N LYS A 203 0.17 44.18 -20.54
CA LYS A 203 0.90 45.32 -19.94
C LYS A 203 0.68 45.48 -18.41
N GLY A 204 0.62 44.37 -17.68
CA GLY A 204 0.40 44.35 -16.23
C GLY A 204 -1.06 44.35 -15.77
N ALA A 205 -2.03 44.65 -16.65
CA ALA A 205 -3.45 44.52 -16.35
C ALA A 205 -3.88 43.04 -16.40
N THR A 206 -4.73 42.62 -15.46
CA THR A 206 -5.32 41.27 -15.42
C THR A 206 -6.83 41.36 -15.59
N THR A 207 -7.34 40.71 -16.64
CA THR A 207 -8.77 40.62 -16.93
C THR A 207 -9.22 39.18 -16.71
N TRP A 208 -10.22 38.97 -15.86
CA TRP A 208 -10.81 37.65 -15.64
C TRP A 208 -11.87 37.36 -16.70
N GLU A 209 -12.06 36.07 -17.01
CA GLU A 209 -13.27 35.67 -17.71
C GLU A 209 -14.53 35.93 -16.86
N LYS A 210 -15.65 36.14 -17.55
CA LYS A 210 -16.97 36.39 -16.94
C LYS A 210 -17.42 35.19 -16.11
N ASP A 211 -18.17 35.49 -15.06
CA ASP A 211 -18.87 34.51 -14.25
C ASP A 211 -19.89 33.68 -15.07
N PRO A 212 -20.21 32.45 -14.60
CA PRO A 212 -19.68 31.78 -13.40
C PRO A 212 -18.31 31.12 -13.66
N ASN A 213 -17.61 30.77 -12.56
CA ASN A 213 -16.43 29.89 -12.60
C ASN A 213 -16.72 28.61 -13.40
N LYS A 214 -15.74 28.16 -14.19
CA LYS A 214 -15.80 26.87 -14.85
C LYS A 214 -15.56 25.75 -13.84
N ARG A 215 -16.13 24.57 -14.10
CA ARG A 215 -16.07 23.41 -13.20
C ARG A 215 -15.78 22.14 -13.99
N ILE A 216 -14.90 21.29 -13.47
CA ILE A 216 -14.74 19.91 -13.94
C ILE A 216 -14.76 18.98 -12.73
N THR A 217 -15.19 17.74 -12.93
CA THR A 217 -14.81 16.64 -12.03
C THR A 217 -13.80 15.80 -12.79
N THR A 218 -12.58 15.70 -12.27
CA THR A 218 -11.53 14.90 -12.89
C THR A 218 -11.92 13.41 -12.90
N PRO A 219 -11.63 12.66 -13.98
CA PRO A 219 -11.92 11.23 -14.02
C PRO A 219 -10.92 10.44 -13.15
N SER A 220 -11.16 9.14 -13.02
CA SER A 220 -10.25 8.17 -12.39
C SER A 220 -9.14 7.65 -13.31
N GLY A 221 -9.18 7.99 -14.62
CA GLY A 221 -8.24 7.51 -15.64
C GLY A 221 -7.03 8.42 -15.88
N ASP A 222 -6.23 8.09 -16.89
CA ASP A 222 -4.88 8.65 -17.08
C ASP A 222 -4.85 10.08 -17.65
N THR A 223 -5.75 10.41 -18.59
CA THR A 223 -5.77 11.73 -19.25
C THR A 223 -7.20 12.25 -19.49
N CYS A 224 -7.35 13.57 -19.49
CA CYS A 224 -8.60 14.26 -19.78
C CYS A 224 -8.32 15.51 -20.63
N ILE A 225 -9.16 15.81 -21.62
CA ILE A 225 -9.08 17.04 -22.41
C ILE A 225 -10.35 17.87 -22.16
N VAL A 226 -10.14 19.12 -21.75
CA VAL A 226 -11.19 20.10 -21.52
C VAL A 226 -11.12 21.15 -22.63
N LYS A 227 -12.18 21.24 -23.44
CA LYS A 227 -12.29 22.22 -24.52
C LYS A 227 -13.20 23.37 -24.09
N ASP A 228 -12.65 24.57 -24.10
CA ASP A 228 -13.28 25.78 -23.62
C ASP A 228 -13.25 26.89 -24.67
N SER A 229 -14.11 27.88 -24.48
CA SER A 229 -14.04 29.16 -25.18
C SER A 229 -14.03 30.28 -24.15
N TRP A 230 -13.21 31.30 -24.41
CA TRP A 230 -13.10 32.48 -23.56
C TRP A 230 -14.45 33.19 -23.39
N ARG A 231 -14.83 33.48 -22.14
CA ARG A 231 -16.05 34.22 -21.82
C ARG A 231 -15.71 35.67 -21.46
N GLY A 232 -15.69 36.57 -22.43
CA GLY A 232 -15.39 37.98 -22.18
C GLY A 232 -15.46 38.82 -23.45
N ARG A 233 -15.38 40.15 -23.31
CA ARG A 233 -15.20 41.00 -24.50
C ARG A 233 -13.82 40.74 -25.09
N ARG A 234 -13.75 40.84 -26.42
CA ARG A 234 -12.49 40.74 -27.19
C ARG A 234 -11.54 41.86 -26.79
#